data_AF-A0A378KBA3-F1
#
_entry.id   AF-A0A378KBA3-F1
#
_cell.length_a   1.000
_cell.length_b   1.000
_cell.length_c   1.000
_cell.angle_alpha   90.00
_cell.angle_beta   90.00
_cell.angle_gamma   90.00
#
_symmetry.space_group_name_H-M   'P 1'
#
loop_
_entity.id
_entity.type
_entity.pdbx_description
1 polymer ?
#
loop_
_entity_poly.entity_id
_entity_poly.type
_entity_poly.pdbx_seq_one_letter_code
_entity_poly.pdbx_strand_id
1 'polypeptide(L)'
;MLENHTSFYGCPITIDKKSRRVEPADFAKGIVARANLFMAYKYGIDLSEAQRNLFIAWDKEFPPNANEKWWAEAVAKIEGYPNPYIINHELKNSCSLSK
;
A
#
# COMPACT_ATOMS: atom_id res chain seq x y z
N MET A 1 5.39 -10.82 -9.82
CA MET A 1 5.08 -9.74 -10.78
C MET A 1 4.45 -10.36 -12.01
N LEU A 2 3.59 -9.63 -12.73
CA LEU A 2 2.98 -10.13 -13.97
C LEU A 2 3.98 -9.99 -15.13
N GLU A 3 4.11 -11.03 -15.96
CA GLU A 3 5.13 -11.10 -17.01
C GLU A 3 4.80 -10.28 -18.26
N ASN A 4 3.52 -9.93 -18.47
CA ASN A 4 3.05 -9.29 -19.70
C ASN A 4 2.54 -7.87 -19.42
N HIS A 5 3.42 -6.88 -19.51
CA HIS A 5 3.11 -5.48 -19.25
C HIS A 5 2.29 -4.87 -20.40
N THR A 6 0.97 -4.88 -20.24
CA THR A 6 0.08 -4.09 -21.08
C THR A 6 0.04 -2.66 -20.54
N SER A 7 0.18 -1.64 -21.39
CA SER A 7 -0.12 -0.25 -21.01
C SER A 7 -1.58 0.05 -21.33
N PHE A 8 -2.33 0.60 -20.39
CA PHE A 8 -3.73 0.98 -20.62
C PHE A 8 -3.82 2.49 -20.84
N TYR A 9 -4.16 2.91 -22.07
CA TYR A 9 -4.29 4.32 -22.47
C TYR A 9 -3.10 5.22 -22.06
N GLY A 10 -1.87 4.69 -22.12
CA GLY A 10 -0.66 5.44 -21.76
C GLY A 10 -0.32 5.43 -20.26
N CYS A 11 -1.12 4.78 -19.42
CA CYS A 11 -0.78 4.55 -18.01
C CYS A 11 -0.04 3.22 -17.82
N PRO A 12 0.97 3.17 -16.92
CA PRO A 12 1.74 1.97 -16.62
C PRO A 12 0.98 1.04 -15.65
N ILE A 13 -0.18 0.55 -16.09
CA ILE A 13 -1.01 -0.42 -15.37
C ILE A 13 -1.12 -1.70 -16.17
N THR A 14 -0.70 -2.82 -15.57
CA THR A 14 -0.70 -4.12 -16.25
C THR A 14 -1.97 -4.90 -15.89
N ILE A 15 -2.72 -5.32 -16.91
CA ILE A 15 -3.97 -6.07 -16.74
C ILE A 15 -3.83 -7.46 -17.39
N ASP A 16 -3.84 -8.51 -16.56
CA ASP A 16 -4.00 -9.88 -17.03
C ASP A 16 -5.46 -10.32 -16.88
N LYS A 17 -6.18 -10.25 -18.01
CA LYS A 17 -7.58 -10.67 -18.08
C LYS A 17 -7.76 -12.18 -17.91
N LYS A 18 -6.77 -12.99 -18.33
CA LYS A 18 -6.87 -14.46 -18.27
C LYS A 18 -6.80 -14.95 -16.84
N SER A 19 -5.84 -14.44 -16.07
CA SER A 19 -5.69 -14.79 -14.65
C SER A 19 -6.55 -13.92 -13.72
N ARG A 20 -7.28 -12.94 -14.25
CA ARG A 20 -8.05 -11.94 -13.49
C ARG A 20 -7.19 -11.18 -12.47
N ARG A 21 -5.99 -10.77 -12.87
CA ARG A 21 -5.03 -10.03 -12.02
C ARG A 21 -4.71 -8.67 -12.61
N VAL A 22 -4.51 -7.69 -11.73
CA VAL A 22 -4.10 -6.34 -12.10
C VAL A 22 -2.90 -5.97 -11.26
N GLU A 23 -1.87 -5.45 -11.91
CA GLU A 23 -0.72 -4.85 -11.25
C GLU A 23 -0.77 -3.33 -11.49
N PRO A 24 -0.98 -2.53 -10.43
CA PRO A 24 -1.01 -1.08 -10.55
C PRO A 24 0.40 -0.54 -10.79
N ALA A 25 0.47 0.74 -11.19
CA ALA A 25 1.73 1.46 -11.30
C ALA A 25 2.45 1.53 -9.95
N ASP A 26 3.78 1.63 -9.97
CA ASP A 26 4.62 1.61 -8.76
C ASP A 26 4.22 2.67 -7.73
N PHE A 27 3.92 3.90 -8.19
CA PHE A 27 3.48 4.99 -7.30
C PHE A 27 2.16 4.68 -6.56
N ALA A 28 1.35 3.75 -7.06
CA ALA A 28 0.07 3.37 -6.48
C ALA A 28 0.14 2.08 -5.65
N LYS A 29 1.21 1.28 -5.77
CA LYS A 29 1.33 0.00 -5.05
C LYS A 29 1.26 0.18 -3.53
N GLY A 30 1.94 1.20 -2.98
CA GLY A 30 1.96 1.48 -1.54
C GLY A 30 0.58 1.79 -0.96
N ILE A 31 -0.15 2.73 -1.56
CA ILE A 31 -1.48 3.12 -1.06
C ILE A 31 -2.49 1.96 -1.20
N VAL A 32 -2.42 1.18 -2.29
CA VAL A 32 -3.26 -0.01 -2.49
C VAL A 32 -2.97 -1.05 -1.41
N ALA A 33 -1.70 -1.29 -1.08
CA ALA A 33 -1.31 -2.23 -0.03
C ALA A 33 -1.85 -1.81 1.34
N ARG A 34 -1.60 -0.56 1.76
CA ARG A 34 -2.06 -0.05 3.07
C ARG A 34 -3.58 -0.03 3.19
N ALA A 35 -4.29 0.33 2.13
CA ALA A 35 -5.74 0.29 2.12
C ALA A 35 -6.27 -1.13 2.35
N ASN A 36 -5.74 -2.13 1.63
CA ASN A 36 -6.20 -3.52 1.80
C ASN A 36 -5.83 -4.09 3.18
N LEU A 37 -4.62 -3.83 3.67
CA LEU A 37 -4.19 -4.26 5.01
C LEU A 37 -5.05 -3.61 6.11
N PHE A 38 -5.39 -2.33 5.96
CA PHE A 38 -6.29 -1.62 6.87
C PHE A 38 -7.69 -2.22 6.87
N MET A 39 -8.26 -2.46 5.69
CA MET A 39 -9.60 -3.02 5.55
C MET A 39 -9.68 -4.43 6.16
N ALA A 40 -8.68 -5.26 5.92
CA ALA A 40 -8.57 -6.58 6.53
C ALA A 40 -8.48 -6.50 8.06
N TYR A 41 -7.66 -5.59 8.60
CA TYR A 41 -7.52 -5.39 10.04
C TYR A 41 -8.79 -4.83 10.71
N LYS A 42 -9.41 -3.80 10.11
CA LYS A 42 -10.53 -3.07 10.72
C LYS A 42 -11.86 -3.83 10.62
N TYR A 43 -12.10 -4.50 9.49
CA TYR A 43 -13.39 -5.12 9.18
C TYR A 43 -13.33 -6.64 9.14
N GLY A 44 -12.17 -7.26 9.38
CA GLY A 44 -12.03 -8.72 9.36
C GLY A 44 -12.21 -9.32 7.97
N ILE A 45 -11.82 -8.59 6.91
CA ILE A 45 -11.85 -9.12 5.55
C ILE A 45 -10.71 -10.14 5.38
N ASP A 46 -11.07 -11.36 5.00
CA ASP A 46 -10.09 -12.42 4.76
C ASP A 46 -9.23 -12.11 3.54
N LEU A 47 -7.91 -12.13 3.75
CA LEU A 47 -6.91 -12.08 2.69
C LEU A 47 -6.21 -13.44 2.63
N SER A 48 -6.02 -13.97 1.42
CA SER A 48 -5.14 -15.13 1.27
C SER A 48 -3.73 -14.78 1.75
N GLU A 49 -3.00 -15.79 2.25
CA GLU A 49 -1.63 -15.60 2.73
C GLU A 49 -0.72 -14.97 1.66
N ALA A 50 -0.87 -15.38 0.41
CA ALA A 50 -0.14 -14.82 -0.73
C ALA A 50 -0.45 -13.33 -0.94
N GLN A 51 -1.72 -12.92 -0.87
CA GLN A 51 -2.11 -11.51 -0.99
C GLN A 51 -1.62 -10.68 0.20
N ARG A 52 -1.72 -11.21 1.41
CA ARG A 52 -1.24 -10.55 2.62
C ARG A 52 0.27 -10.28 2.55
N ASN A 53 1.04 -11.28 2.16
CA ASN A 53 2.49 -11.16 2.01
C ASN A 53 2.88 -10.18 0.88
N LEU A 54 2.13 -10.18 -0.22
CA LEU A 54 2.31 -9.21 -1.30
C LEU A 54 2.09 -7.77 -0.83
N PHE A 55 1.00 -7.50 -0.10
CA PHE A 55 0.72 -6.16 0.41
C PHE A 55 1.73 -5.72 1.47
N ILE A 56 2.18 -6.61 2.35
CA ILE A 56 3.25 -6.29 3.31
C ILE A 56 4.56 -5.94 2.59
N ALA A 57 4.90 -6.64 1.51
CA ALA A 57 6.08 -6.32 0.70
C ALA A 57 5.94 -4.94 0.04
N TRP A 58 4.79 -4.65 -0.59
CA TRP A 58 4.53 -3.37 -1.23
C TRP A 58 4.49 -2.20 -0.24
N ASP A 59 3.92 -2.37 0.96
CA ASP A 59 3.90 -1.32 1.96
C ASP A 59 5.33 -0.94 2.45
N LYS A 60 6.24 -1.93 2.50
CA LYS A 60 7.66 -1.69 2.82
C LYS A 60 8.42 -1.04 1.68
N GLU A 61 8.17 -1.49 0.44
CA GLU A 61 8.85 -1.00 -0.76
C GLU A 61 8.42 0.43 -1.12
N PHE A 62 7.14 0.76 -0.89
CA PHE A 62 6.54 2.05 -1.25
C PHE A 62 5.99 2.76 0.00
N PRO A 63 6.85 3.42 0.80
CA PRO A 63 6.44 4.09 2.03
C PRO A 63 5.44 5.23 1.79
N PRO A 64 4.60 5.58 2.79
CA PRO A 64 3.64 6.67 2.67
C PRO A 64 4.34 8.01 2.57
N ASN A 65 3.89 8.83 1.63
CA ASN A 65 4.40 10.17 1.42
C ASN A 65 3.75 11.18 2.39
N ALA A 66 4.24 12.43 2.39
CA ALA A 66 3.73 13.48 3.27
C ALA A 66 2.24 13.78 3.04
N ASN A 67 1.78 13.75 1.78
CA ASN A 67 0.39 14.00 1.43
C ASN A 67 -0.54 12.90 1.95
N GLU A 68 -0.11 11.65 1.90
CA GLU A 68 -0.87 10.50 2.40
C GLU A 68 -0.98 10.53 3.93
N LYS A 69 0.08 10.94 4.63
CA LYS A 69 0.06 11.16 6.07
C LYS A 69 -0.88 12.30 6.45
N TRP A 70 -0.78 13.45 5.78
CA TRP A 70 -1.68 14.59 5.97
C TRP A 70 -3.15 14.20 5.73
N TRP A 71 -3.41 13.46 4.65
CA TRP A 71 -4.75 12.98 4.33
C TRP A 71 -5.27 12.03 5.41
N ALA A 72 -4.45 11.07 5.87
CA ALA A 72 -4.83 10.12 6.91
C ALA A 72 -5.14 10.82 8.25
N GLU A 73 -4.41 11.86 8.62
CA GLU A 73 -4.70 12.68 9.81
C GLU A 73 -6.03 13.44 9.68
N ALA A 74 -6.31 14.02 8.51
CA ALA A 74 -7.56 14.72 8.26
C ALA A 74 -8.76 13.76 8.33
N VAL A 75 -8.64 12.58 7.71
CA VAL A 75 -9.67 11.53 7.76
C VAL A 75 -9.86 11.02 9.18
N ALA A 76 -8.78 10.81 9.95
CA ALA A 76 -8.88 10.34 11.33
C ALA A 76 -9.67 11.30 12.24
N LYS A 77 -9.59 12.62 12.01
CA LYS A 77 -10.38 13.62 12.74
C LYS A 77 -11.88 13.53 12.45
N ILE A 78 -12.26 13.07 11.26
CA ILE A 78 -13.65 12.94 10.82
C ILE A 78 -14.21 11.57 11.25
N GLU A 79 -13.47 10.50 10.98
CA GLU A 79 -13.88 9.12 11.23
C GLU A 79 -13.73 8.69 12.70
N GLY A 80 -12.86 9.37 13.47
CA GLY A 80 -12.60 9.07 14.88
C GLY A 80 -11.60 7.94 15.12
N TYR A 81 -10.95 7.39 14.09
CA TYR A 81 -9.89 6.39 14.23
C TYR A 81 -8.78 6.58 13.18
N PRO A 82 -7.50 6.38 13.55
CA PRO A 82 -6.39 6.48 12.60
C PRO A 82 -6.22 5.18 11.79
N ASN A 83 -5.59 5.30 10.62
CA ASN A 83 -5.07 4.14 9.90
C ASN A 83 -3.65 3.80 10.40
N PRO A 84 -3.44 2.70 11.15
CA PRO A 84 -2.13 2.35 11.71
C PRO A 84 -1.08 2.08 10.62
N TYR A 85 -1.49 1.65 9.43
CA TYR A 85 -0.56 1.37 8.33
C TYR A 85 0.01 2.64 7.67
N ILE A 86 -0.57 3.82 7.95
CA ILE A 86 -0.06 5.12 7.46
C ILE A 86 0.64 5.89 8.59
N ILE A 87 0.02 5.96 9.77
CA ILE A 87 0.52 6.75 10.90
C ILE A 87 1.73 6.09 11.57
N ASN A 88 1.69 4.76 11.76
CA ASN A 88 2.76 4.01 12.42
C ASN A 88 3.70 3.36 11.39
N HIS A 89 3.76 3.90 10.17
CA HIS A 89 4.76 3.46 9.19
C HIS A 89 6.12 3.92 9.73
N GLU A 90 6.79 3.04 10.46
CA GLU A 90 7.98 3.37 11.24
C GLU A 90 9.01 4.06 10.36
N LEU A 91 9.25 5.34 10.64
CA LEU A 91 10.51 5.99 10.33
C LEU A 91 11.60 5.29 11.17
N LYS A 92 12.11 4.15 10.71
CA LYS A 92 13.47 3.73 11.07
C LYS A 92 14.48 4.61 10.33
N ASN A 93 14.41 5.90 10.60
CA ASN A 93 15.57 6.79 10.46
C ASN A 93 16.25 6.86 11.83
N SER A 94 16.87 5.76 12.25
CA SER A 94 18.07 5.88 13.08
C SER A 94 19.26 5.99 12.13
N CYS A 95 19.45 7.17 11.55
CA CYS A 95 20.80 7.59 11.22
C CYS A 95 21.44 8.09 12.51
N SER A 96 22.55 7.46 12.92
CA SER A 96 23.74 8.02 13.60
C SER A 96 24.29 7.12 14.72
N LEU A 97 25.53 6.65 14.55
CA LEU A 97 26.71 7.11 15.30
C LEU A 97 27.91 6.19 15.01
N SER A 98 29.01 6.81 14.59
CA SER A 98 30.35 6.24 14.56
C SER A 98 30.67 5.42 15.79
N LYS A 99 31.37 4.30 15.59
CA LYS A 99 32.55 3.89 16.35
C LYS A 99 33.51 3.19 15.41
#